data_AF-A0A4R9C3B0-F1
#
_entry.id   AF-A0A4R9C3B0-F1
#
_cell.length_a   1.000
_cell.length_b   1.000
_cell.length_c   1.000
_cell.angle_alpha   90.00
_cell.angle_beta   90.00
_cell.angle_gamma   90.00
#
_symmetry.space_group_name_H-M   'P 1'
#
loop_
_entity.id
_entity.type
_entity.pdbx_description
1 polymer ?
#
loop_
_entity_poly.entity_id
_entity_poly.type
_entity_poly.pdbx_seq_one_letter_code
_entity_poly.pdbx_strand_id
1 'polypeptide(L)'
;MNNIYQQINELINCYKILHKKLIENEKKMIDGTLVISKCNGKCRYYHQYYNKFNKRFEKKYINKKKINKARNLAQKSYQKKLIKNLSNLIPLLKSCNEIIKNLNINSIDSYRKYLINPITINHIHNINYWHNNISHTNPYQFDNTKILP
;
A
#
# COMPACT_ATOMS: atom_id res chain seq x y z
N MET A 1 -27.43 -6.02 -2.21
CA MET A 1 -26.04 -5.87 -1.72
C MET A 1 -25.15 -6.74 -2.58
N ASN A 2 -24.31 -6.14 -3.44
CA ASN A 2 -23.26 -6.90 -4.15
C ASN A 2 -22.43 -7.63 -3.10
N ASN A 3 -22.35 -8.95 -3.22
CA ASN A 3 -21.78 -9.82 -2.20
C ASN A 3 -20.32 -9.40 -1.95
N ILE A 4 -19.96 -9.03 -0.72
CA ILE A 4 -18.60 -8.62 -0.33
C ILE A 4 -17.57 -9.66 -0.80
N TYR A 5 -17.95 -10.93 -0.82
CA TYR A 5 -17.14 -12.02 -1.37
C TYR A 5 -16.80 -11.85 -2.86
N GLN A 6 -17.76 -11.41 -3.67
CA GLN A 6 -17.54 -11.13 -5.10
C GLN A 6 -16.59 -9.94 -5.27
N GLN A 7 -16.79 -8.87 -4.50
CA GLN A 7 -15.92 -7.68 -4.55
C GLN A 7 -14.47 -8.00 -4.18
N ILE A 8 -14.25 -8.81 -3.15
CA ILE A 8 -12.91 -9.24 -2.75
C ILE A 8 -12.26 -10.10 -3.85
N ASN A 9 -13.01 -10.99 -4.49
CA ASN A 9 -12.51 -11.82 -5.59
C ASN A 9 -12.11 -10.99 -6.82
N GLU A 10 -12.91 -9.99 -7.19
CA GLU A 10 -12.59 -9.04 -8.26
C GLU A 10 -11.30 -8.28 -7.94
N LEU A 11 -11.16 -7.77 -6.71
CA LEU A 11 -9.96 -7.08 -6.25
C LEU A 11 -8.71 -7.98 -6.33
N ILE A 12 -8.82 -9.22 -5.87
CA ILE A 12 -7.74 -10.23 -5.96
C ILE A 12 -7.33 -10.44 -7.42
N ASN A 13 -8.28 -10.56 -8.34
CA ASN A 13 -8.00 -10.76 -9.76
C ASN A 13 -7.30 -9.55 -10.38
N CYS A 14 -7.78 -8.34 -10.11
CA CYS A 14 -7.12 -7.10 -10.51
C CYS A 14 -5.66 -7.03 -10.03
N TYR A 15 -5.41 -7.37 -8.77
CA TYR A 15 -4.06 -7.38 -8.20
C TYR A 15 -3.17 -8.48 -8.76
N LYS A 16 -3.70 -9.66 -9.09
CA LYS A 16 -2.94 -10.71 -9.80
C LYS A 16 -2.50 -10.24 -11.19
N ILE A 17 -3.40 -9.61 -11.94
CA ILE A 17 -3.10 -9.07 -13.28
C ILE A 17 -2.03 -7.99 -13.17
N LEU A 18 -2.18 -7.06 -12.23
CA LEU A 18 -1.20 -6.01 -11.97
C LEU A 18 0.16 -6.60 -11.57
N HIS A 19 0.18 -7.56 -10.65
CA HIS A 19 1.39 -8.23 -10.19
C HIS A 19 2.15 -8.91 -11.34
N LYS A 20 1.42 -9.63 -12.23
CA LYS A 20 2.00 -10.24 -13.42
C LYS A 20 2.64 -9.21 -14.35
N LYS A 21 1.92 -8.12 -14.65
CA LYS A 21 2.43 -7.01 -15.48
C LYS A 21 3.67 -6.36 -14.87
N LEU A 22 3.70 -6.18 -13.56
CA LEU A 22 4.86 -5.62 -12.86
C LEU A 22 6.09 -6.53 -12.96
N ILE A 23 5.94 -7.84 -12.76
CA ILE A 23 7.03 -8.82 -12.90
C ILE A 23 7.57 -8.85 -14.33
N GLU A 24 6.69 -8.86 -15.34
CA GLU A 24 7.10 -8.83 -16.75
C GLU A 24 7.84 -7.55 -17.12
N ASN A 25 7.40 -6.41 -16.59
CA ASN A 25 8.07 -5.14 -16.79
C ASN A 25 9.42 -5.09 -16.09
N GLU A 26 9.52 -5.59 -14.86
CA GLU A 26 10.75 -5.59 -14.07
C GLU A 26 11.90 -6.30 -14.79
N LYS A 27 11.60 -7.43 -15.46
CA LYS A 27 12.57 -8.21 -16.26
C LYS A 27 13.22 -7.41 -17.38
N LYS A 28 12.54 -6.38 -17.89
CA LYS A 28 13.04 -5.51 -18.97
C LYS A 28 13.86 -4.33 -18.45
N MET A 29 13.90 -4.12 -17.13
CA MET A 29 14.53 -2.93 -16.53
C MET A 29 16.01 -3.15 -16.22
N ILE A 30 16.77 -2.07 -16.40
CA ILE A 30 18.23 -2.00 -16.14
C ILE A 30 18.57 -2.54 -14.75
N ASP A 31 19.63 -3.35 -14.66
CA ASP A 31 20.11 -3.91 -13.40
C ASP A 31 20.75 -2.88 -12.48
N GLY A 32 20.75 -3.19 -11.19
CA GLY A 32 21.23 -2.32 -10.12
C GLY A 32 20.15 -1.48 -9.47
N THR A 33 20.59 -0.50 -8.68
CA THR A 33 19.74 0.39 -7.88
C THR A 33 20.19 1.85 -8.04
N LEU A 34 19.24 2.76 -7.78
CA LEU A 34 19.54 4.18 -7.67
C LEU A 34 20.04 4.46 -6.25
N VAL A 35 21.21 5.10 -6.14
CA VAL A 35 21.70 5.68 -4.90
C VAL A 35 21.66 7.20 -5.04
N ILE A 36 21.09 7.86 -4.03
CA ILE A 36 21.01 9.31 -3.95
C ILE A 36 21.95 9.75 -2.83
N SER A 37 22.81 10.72 -3.11
CA SER A 37 23.67 11.34 -2.11
C SER A 37 23.54 12.86 -2.18
N LYS A 38 23.63 13.53 -1.04
CA LYS A 38 23.66 15.00 -0.96
C LYS A 38 25.12 15.44 -0.78
N CYS A 39 25.56 16.40 -1.59
CA CYS A 39 26.87 17.01 -1.45
C CYS A 39 26.74 18.51 -1.73
N ASN A 40 27.17 19.35 -0.78
CA ASN A 40 27.08 20.80 -0.81
C ASN A 40 25.66 21.29 -1.20
N GLY A 41 24.64 20.74 -0.52
CA GLY A 41 23.23 21.08 -0.76
C GLY A 41 22.62 20.53 -2.06
N LYS A 42 23.40 19.86 -2.92
CA LYS A 42 22.93 19.33 -4.21
C LYS A 42 22.76 17.82 -4.18
N CYS A 43 21.66 17.32 -4.73
CA CYS A 43 21.44 15.90 -4.94
C CYS A 43 22.30 15.38 -6.10
N ARG A 44 23.01 14.28 -5.85
CA ARG A 44 23.78 13.51 -6.82
C ARG A 44 23.19 12.11 -6.93
N TYR A 45 23.05 11.65 -8.16
CA TYR A 45 22.49 10.34 -8.48
C TYR A 45 23.61 9.39 -8.89
N TYR A 46 23.56 8.16 -8.41
CA TYR A 46 24.52 7.11 -8.71
C TYR A 46 23.78 5.84 -9.09
N HIS A 47 24.31 5.12 -10.07
CA HIS A 47 23.89 3.78 -10.40
C HIS A 47 24.77 2.80 -9.64
N GLN A 48 24.19 2.05 -8.71
CA GLN A 48 24.89 1.00 -7.98
C GLN A 48 24.57 -0.36 -8.61
N TYR A 49 25.58 -1.16 -8.93
CA TYR A 49 25.41 -2.49 -9.48
C TYR A 49 26.52 -3.43 -9.00
N TYR A 50 26.25 -4.73 -9.00
CA TYR A 50 27.24 -5.74 -8.66
C TYR A 50 28.10 -6.04 -9.87
N ASN A 51 29.40 -5.77 -9.78
CA ASN A 51 30.36 -6.13 -10.82
C ASN A 51 30.84 -7.57 -10.58
N LYS A 52 30.51 -8.48 -11.50
CA LYS A 52 30.89 -9.90 -11.41
C LYS A 52 32.40 -10.13 -11.52
N PHE A 53 33.11 -9.30 -12.31
CA PHE A 53 34.56 -9.42 -12.49
C PHE A 53 35.30 -9.08 -11.19
N ASN A 54 34.91 -7.97 -10.55
CA ASN A 54 35.56 -7.48 -9.33
C ASN A 54 34.93 -8.04 -8.04
N LYS A 55 33.87 -8.87 -8.15
CA LYS A 55 33.06 -9.42 -7.05
C LYS A 55 32.63 -8.38 -5.99
N ARG A 56 32.33 -7.15 -6.43
CA ARG A 56 32.04 -6.00 -5.54
C ARG A 56 30.93 -5.13 -6.11
N PHE A 57 30.27 -4.38 -5.24
CA PHE A 57 29.33 -3.33 -5.66
C PHE A 57 30.09 -2.09 -6.10
N GLU A 58 29.83 -1.64 -7.32
CA GLU A 58 30.34 -0.39 -7.86
C GLU A 58 29.26 0.66 -7.89
N LYS A 59 29.66 1.93 -7.75
CA LYS A 59 28.76 3.09 -7.85
C LYS A 59 29.27 4.01 -8.96
N LYS A 60 28.44 4.23 -9.98
CA LYS A 60 28.75 5.12 -11.10
C LYS A 60 27.88 6.37 -11.05
N TYR A 61 28.50 7.54 -11.05
CA TYR A 61 27.78 8.81 -11.09
C TYR A 61 26.91 8.91 -12.35
N ILE A 62 25.66 9.34 -12.18
CA ILE A 62 24.72 9.61 -13.26
C ILE A 62 24.73 11.12 -13.51
N ASN A 63 25.30 11.50 -14.65
CA ASN A 63 25.32 12.90 -15.07
C ASN A 63 23.91 13.38 -15.49
N LYS A 64 23.73 14.71 -15.53
CA LYS A 64 22.44 15.34 -15.91
C LYS A 64 21.92 14.88 -17.27
N LYS A 65 22.82 14.66 -18.26
CA LYS A 65 22.47 14.17 -19.60
C LYS A 65 21.83 12.77 -19.58
N LYS A 66 22.07 11.97 -18.53
CA LYS A 66 21.53 10.61 -18.35
C LYS A 66 20.46 10.53 -17.27
N ILE A 67 19.70 11.61 -17.03
CA ILE A 67 18.65 11.64 -16.00
C ILE A 67 17.58 10.55 -16.20
N ASN A 68 17.29 10.18 -17.44
CA ASN A 68 16.36 9.09 -17.74
C ASN A 68 16.83 7.74 -17.16
N LYS A 69 18.15 7.52 -17.05
CA LYS A 69 18.70 6.34 -16.37
C LYS A 69 18.35 6.34 -14.88
N ALA A 70 18.43 7.50 -14.22
CA ALA A 70 18.03 7.63 -12.82
C ALA A 70 16.53 7.38 -12.62
N ARG A 71 15.68 7.91 -13.52
CA ARG A 71 14.23 7.64 -13.53
C ARG A 71 13.93 6.16 -13.66
N ASN A 72 14.58 5.47 -14.60
CA ASN A 72 14.39 4.03 -14.80
C ASN A 72 14.78 3.21 -13.56
N LEU A 73 15.90 3.54 -12.92
CA LEU A 73 16.34 2.88 -11.68
C LEU A 73 15.39 3.16 -10.51
N ALA A 74 14.88 4.39 -10.37
CA ALA A 74 13.87 4.73 -9.37
C ALA A 74 12.57 3.97 -9.61
N GLN A 75 12.11 3.91 -10.86
CA GLN A 75 10.92 3.18 -11.26
C GLN A 75 11.06 1.68 -10.94
N LYS A 76 12.24 1.08 -11.18
CA LYS A 76 12.51 -0.31 -10.82
C LYS A 76 12.39 -0.54 -9.32
N SER A 77 12.96 0.35 -8.50
CA SER A 77 12.85 0.26 -7.04
C SER A 77 11.39 0.37 -6.56
N TYR A 78 10.62 1.28 -7.15
CA TYR A 78 9.20 1.42 -6.87
C TYR A 78 8.41 0.15 -7.23
N GLN A 79 8.61 -0.38 -8.44
CA GLN A 79 7.94 -1.60 -8.89
C GLN A 79 8.29 -2.81 -8.03
N LYS A 80 9.56 -2.99 -7.64
CA LYS A 80 9.97 -4.04 -6.69
C LYS A 80 9.21 -3.96 -5.37
N LYS A 81 9.03 -2.75 -4.84
CA LYS A 81 8.26 -2.53 -3.60
C LYS A 81 6.79 -2.91 -3.79
N LEU A 82 6.18 -2.51 -4.91
CA LEU A 82 4.81 -2.90 -5.24
C LEU A 82 4.65 -4.41 -5.39
N ILE A 83 5.58 -5.08 -6.09
CA ILE A 83 5.57 -6.55 -6.25
C ILE A 83 5.59 -7.21 -4.87
N LYS A 84 6.51 -6.81 -3.99
CA LYS A 84 6.58 -7.33 -2.61
C LYS A 84 5.30 -7.06 -1.81
N ASN A 85 4.70 -5.89 -1.95
CA ASN A 85 3.46 -5.58 -1.26
C ASN A 85 2.30 -6.44 -1.76
N LEU A 86 2.18 -6.62 -3.07
CA LEU A 86 1.14 -7.45 -3.69
C LEU A 86 1.33 -8.93 -3.38
N SER A 87 2.56 -9.43 -3.33
CA SER A 87 2.85 -10.82 -2.94
C SER A 87 2.39 -11.14 -1.52
N ASN A 88 2.37 -10.13 -0.64
CA ASN A 88 1.88 -10.27 0.73
C ASN A 88 0.37 -10.02 0.84
N LEU A 89 -0.16 -9.03 0.10
CA LEU A 89 -1.55 -8.62 0.17
C LEU A 89 -2.51 -9.67 -0.44
N ILE A 90 -2.14 -10.28 -1.56
CA ILE A 90 -3.00 -11.25 -2.25
C ILE A 90 -3.34 -12.46 -1.35
N PRO A 91 -2.37 -13.11 -0.67
CA PRO A 91 -2.67 -14.16 0.31
C PRO A 91 -3.58 -13.69 1.43
N LEU A 92 -3.33 -12.50 2.00
CA LEU A 92 -4.17 -11.95 3.08
C LEU A 92 -5.61 -11.76 2.63
N LEU A 93 -5.83 -11.18 1.44
CA LEU A 93 -7.17 -11.02 0.88
C LEU A 93 -7.87 -12.36 0.67
N LYS A 94 -7.15 -13.40 0.22
CA LYS A 94 -7.72 -14.75 0.11
C LYS A 94 -8.14 -15.29 1.47
N SER A 95 -7.29 -15.17 2.49
CA SER A 95 -7.62 -15.60 3.85
C SER A 95 -8.84 -14.89 4.40
N CYS A 96 -8.92 -13.56 4.23
CA CYS A 96 -10.11 -12.79 4.61
C CYS A 96 -11.36 -13.26 3.85
N ASN A 97 -11.23 -13.56 2.56
CA ASN A 97 -12.37 -13.99 1.75
C ASN A 97 -12.91 -15.36 2.20
N GLU A 98 -12.03 -16.29 2.56
CA GLU A 98 -12.42 -17.60 3.11
C GLU A 98 -13.11 -17.45 4.47
N ILE A 99 -12.62 -16.57 5.34
CA ILE A 99 -13.28 -16.26 6.61
C ILE A 99 -14.69 -15.72 6.35
N ILE A 100 -14.84 -14.75 5.43
CA ILE A 100 -16.14 -14.15 5.09
C ILE A 100 -17.09 -15.17 4.47
N LYS A 101 -16.61 -16.04 3.60
CA LYS A 101 -17.40 -17.14 3.04
C LYS A 101 -17.91 -18.10 4.12
N ASN A 102 -17.09 -18.36 5.14
CA ASN A 102 -17.41 -19.26 6.24
C ASN A 102 -18.13 -18.59 7.42
N LEU A 103 -18.30 -17.25 7.39
CA LEU A 103 -19.13 -16.52 8.35
C LEU A 103 -20.60 -16.91 8.13
N ASN A 104 -21.01 -18.02 8.75
CA ASN A 104 -22.36 -18.53 8.66
C ASN A 104 -23.26 -17.83 9.70
N ILE A 105 -23.63 -16.58 9.43
CA ILE A 105 -24.56 -15.79 10.26
C ILE A 105 -25.95 -16.47 10.29
N ASN A 106 -26.23 -17.35 9.33
CA ASN A 106 -27.53 -17.99 9.13
C ASN A 106 -27.65 -19.37 9.79
N SER A 107 -26.60 -19.91 10.43
CA SER A 107 -26.58 -21.24 11.05
C SER A 107 -27.38 -21.36 12.35
N ILE A 108 -27.87 -20.24 12.87
CA ILE A 108 -28.71 -20.22 14.07
C ILE A 108 -30.06 -20.87 13.74
N ASP A 109 -30.53 -21.77 14.60
CA ASP A 109 -31.86 -22.37 14.49
C ASP A 109 -32.97 -21.31 14.40
N SER A 110 -34.02 -21.57 13.62
CA SER A 110 -35.07 -20.59 13.31
C SER A 110 -35.73 -20.02 14.56
N TYR A 111 -35.94 -20.85 15.60
CA TYR A 111 -36.51 -20.39 16.87
C TYR A 111 -35.57 -19.46 17.64
N ARG A 112 -34.25 -19.72 17.58
CA ARG A 112 -33.25 -18.89 18.24
C ARG A 112 -33.03 -17.54 17.54
N LYS A 113 -33.32 -17.43 16.24
CA LYS A 113 -33.21 -16.16 15.51
C LYS A 113 -34.10 -15.06 16.10
N TYR A 114 -35.30 -15.42 16.58
CA TYR A 114 -36.22 -14.46 17.20
C TYR A 114 -35.78 -13.97 18.59
N LEU A 115 -34.87 -14.69 19.24
CA LEU A 115 -34.36 -14.37 20.58
C LEU A 115 -33.07 -13.55 20.55
N ILE A 116 -32.47 -13.36 19.37
CA ILE A 116 -31.19 -12.67 19.21
C ILE A 116 -31.45 -11.24 18.77
N ASN A 117 -30.91 -10.29 19.52
CA ASN A 117 -30.79 -8.91 19.08
C ASN A 117 -29.44 -8.74 18.35
N PRO A 118 -29.39 -8.70 17.02
CA PRO A 118 -28.13 -8.66 16.30
C PRO A 118 -27.39 -7.35 16.57
N ILE A 119 -26.12 -7.47 16.98
CA ILE A 119 -25.23 -6.30 17.06
C ILE A 119 -24.87 -5.91 15.63
N THR A 120 -25.57 -4.92 15.10
CA THR A 120 -25.28 -4.37 13.78
C THR A 120 -24.16 -3.34 13.90
N ILE A 121 -23.10 -3.49 13.10
CA ILE A 121 -22.07 -2.48 13.01
C ILE A 121 -22.62 -1.37 12.11
N ASN A 122 -23.34 -0.43 12.70
CA ASN A 122 -23.81 0.75 11.99
C ASN A 122 -22.64 1.73 11.87
N HIS A 123 -21.71 1.44 10.95
CA HIS A 123 -20.49 2.23 10.74
C HIS A 123 -20.79 3.72 10.57
N ILE A 124 -21.90 4.08 9.92
CA ILE A 124 -22.34 5.47 9.76
C ILE A 124 -22.71 6.07 11.13
N HIS A 125 -23.43 5.33 11.96
CA HIS A 125 -23.78 5.77 13.31
C HIS A 125 -22.54 5.93 14.21
N ASN A 126 -21.59 4.99 14.15
CA ASN A 126 -20.34 5.09 14.92
C ASN A 126 -19.44 6.21 14.41
N ILE A 127 -19.29 6.38 13.10
CA ILE A 127 -18.51 7.51 12.54
C ILE A 127 -19.16 8.83 12.97
N ASN A 128 -20.47 8.98 12.88
CA ASN A 128 -21.18 10.17 13.32
C ASN A 128 -21.06 10.38 14.84
N TYR A 129 -21.16 9.32 15.65
CA TYR A 129 -20.95 9.38 17.09
C TYR A 129 -19.53 9.85 17.43
N TRP A 130 -18.51 9.31 16.78
CA TRP A 130 -17.13 9.77 16.96
C TRP A 130 -16.96 11.22 16.49
N HIS A 131 -17.46 11.57 15.31
CA HIS A 131 -17.37 12.93 14.77
C HIS A 131 -18.06 13.97 15.66
N ASN A 132 -19.17 13.58 16.30
CA ASN A 132 -19.95 14.45 17.18
C ASN A 132 -19.43 14.45 18.64
N ASN A 133 -18.69 13.42 19.07
CA ASN A 133 -18.17 13.32 20.45
C ASN A 133 -16.66 13.65 20.58
N ILE A 134 -15.95 13.92 19.48
CA ILE A 134 -14.57 14.44 19.51
C ILE A 134 -14.51 15.92 19.99
N SER A 135 -15.65 16.61 20.09
CA SER A 135 -15.71 18.01 20.51
C SER A 135 -15.49 18.27 22.01
N HIS A 136 -15.31 17.25 22.85
CA HIS A 136 -15.13 17.42 24.29
C HIS A 136 -13.89 16.75 24.89
N THR A 137 -12.75 16.77 24.19
CA THR A 137 -11.41 16.83 24.81
C THR A 137 -10.35 17.03 23.73
N ASN A 138 -10.15 18.27 23.27
CA ASN A 138 -8.82 18.66 22.78
C ASN A 138 -8.34 19.88 23.60
N PRO A 139 -7.44 19.69 24.58
CA PRO A 139 -6.89 20.79 25.38
C PRO A 139 -5.88 21.65 24.61
N TYR A 140 -5.59 21.34 23.35
CA TYR A 140 -4.72 22.14 22.48
C TYR A 140 -5.49 22.64 21.26
N GLN A 141 -6.19 23.76 21.42
CA GLN A 141 -6.50 24.64 20.29
C GLN A 141 -5.29 25.55 20.07
N PHE A 142 -4.70 25.48 18.87
CA PHE A 142 -3.70 26.45 18.45
C PHE A 142 -4.41 27.80 18.24
N ASP A 143 -4.02 28.81 19.03
CA ASP A 143 -4.44 30.20 18.84
C ASP A 143 -3.90 30.71 17.50
N ASN A 144 -4.77 30.72 16.48
CA ASN A 144 -4.48 31.33 15.19
C ASN A 144 -4.72 32.85 15.17
N THR A 145 -4.85 33.49 16.33
CA THR A 145 -5.02 34.95 16.45
C THR A 145 -3.81 35.60 17.08
N LYS A 146 -2.69 35.63 16.33
CA LYS A 146 -1.67 36.70 16.39
C LYS A 146 -0.57 36.44 15.35
N ILE A 147 -0.91 36.62 14.07
CA ILE A 147 0.07 37.09 13.09
C ILE A 147 -0.67 38.06 12.16
N LEU A 148 -0.37 39.35 12.33
CA LEU A 148 -0.19 40.41 11.33
C LEU A 148 -0.40 41.78 12.00
N PRO A 149 0.45 42.80 11.78
CA PRO A 149 1.84 42.83 11.32
C PRO A 149 2.86 42.92 12.48
#